data_AF-A0A8J7QIT6-F1
#
_entry.id   AF-A0A8J7QIT6-F1
#
_cell.length_a   1.000
_cell.length_b   1.000
_cell.length_c   1.000
_cell.angle_alpha   90.00
_cell.angle_beta   90.00
_cell.angle_gamma   90.00
#
_symmetry.space_group_name_H-M   'P 1'
#
loop_
_entity.id
_entity.type
_entity.pdbx_description
1 polymer ?
#
loop_
_entity_poly.entity_id
_entity_poly.type
_entity_poly.pdbx_seq_one_letter_code
_entity_poly.pdbx_strand_id
1 'polypeptide(L)'
;MNRFRTSAAVFSALLLLCFPLFAAESAPQQPPKPQRPCDTSEGGQLDFWVGDWALTWKDAKGNTQTGSNKIEKVLNQCIIQENFNGPGLEGRSWSVYDPKTKQWRQTWVDSNGSYLEFTGAFADGKMELRMPATKGPDGKSVVRRMVFHDIKKDSLTWSWQSTNDGGKTWKDLWVIQYKRKA
;
A
#
# COMPACT_ATOMS: atom_id res chain seq x y z
N MET A 1 62.19 -3.69 -82.41
CA MET A 1 63.27 -3.62 -81.39
C MET A 1 62.65 -3.78 -80.01
N ASN A 2 63.12 -4.79 -79.26
CA ASN A 2 63.04 -5.08 -77.81
C ASN A 2 61.93 -4.44 -76.95
N ARG A 3 60.96 -5.21 -76.45
CA ARG A 3 60.92 -5.92 -75.14
C ARG A 3 60.95 -4.99 -73.92
N PHE A 4 59.90 -5.04 -73.08
CA PHE A 4 59.98 -5.49 -71.68
C PHE A 4 58.56 -5.69 -71.09
N ARG A 5 58.37 -6.85 -70.44
CA ARG A 5 57.22 -7.23 -69.60
C ARG A 5 57.46 -6.74 -68.18
N THR A 6 56.41 -6.33 -67.47
CA THR A 6 56.42 -6.26 -66.00
C THR A 6 55.06 -6.66 -65.45
N SER A 7 55.05 -7.78 -64.71
CA SER A 7 53.95 -8.24 -63.87
C SER A 7 53.86 -7.38 -62.61
N ALA A 8 52.66 -7.00 -62.18
CA ALA A 8 52.42 -6.43 -60.86
C ALA A 8 51.80 -7.50 -59.95
N ALA A 9 52.44 -7.74 -58.81
CA ALA A 9 52.04 -8.68 -57.78
C ALA A 9 51.03 -8.07 -56.80
N VAL A 10 50.15 -8.93 -56.29
CA VAL A 10 49.10 -8.65 -55.29
C VAL A 10 49.73 -8.56 -53.90
N PHE A 11 49.32 -7.56 -53.09
CA PHE A 11 49.54 -7.55 -51.64
C PHE A 11 48.21 -7.28 -50.94
N SER A 12 47.62 -8.33 -50.37
CA SER A 12 46.44 -8.24 -49.51
C SER A 12 46.92 -8.16 -48.06
N ALA A 13 46.73 -7.01 -47.42
CA ALA A 13 47.13 -6.77 -46.05
C ALA A 13 46.04 -7.29 -45.09
N LEU A 14 46.33 -8.37 -44.36
CA LEU A 14 45.46 -8.90 -43.31
C LEU A 14 45.69 -8.09 -42.03
N LEU A 15 44.77 -7.17 -41.70
CA LEU A 15 44.77 -6.42 -40.45
C LEU A 15 44.29 -7.32 -39.29
N LEU A 16 45.21 -7.74 -38.43
CA LEU A 16 44.92 -8.39 -37.15
C LEU A 16 44.37 -7.36 -36.16
N LEU A 17 43.04 -7.27 -36.06
CA LEU A 17 42.32 -6.51 -35.02
C LEU A 17 42.44 -7.25 -33.68
N CYS A 18 43.38 -6.82 -32.85
CA CYS A 18 43.50 -7.28 -31.46
C CYS A 18 42.42 -6.58 -30.62
N PHE A 19 41.25 -7.20 -30.47
CA PHE A 19 40.22 -6.73 -29.54
C PHE A 19 40.70 -6.96 -28.10
N PRO A 20 40.82 -5.91 -27.25
CA PRO A 20 41.15 -6.10 -25.85
C PRO A 20 40.01 -6.87 -25.17
N LEU A 21 40.33 -8.04 -24.61
CA LEU A 21 39.47 -8.76 -23.67
C LEU A 21 39.34 -7.89 -22.41
N PHE A 22 38.29 -7.07 -22.35
CA PHE A 22 37.84 -6.51 -21.08
C PHE A 22 37.29 -7.67 -20.25
N ALA A 23 38.05 -8.07 -19.23
CA ALA A 23 37.52 -8.93 -18.18
C ALA A 23 36.35 -8.18 -17.53
N ALA A 24 35.13 -8.68 -17.73
CA ALA A 24 33.96 -8.19 -17.03
C ALA A 24 34.15 -8.57 -15.55
N GLU A 25 34.61 -7.61 -14.75
CA GLU A 25 34.71 -7.79 -13.31
C GLU A 25 33.29 -7.93 -12.76
N SER A 26 32.96 -9.15 -12.33
CA SER A 26 31.66 -9.47 -11.77
C SER A 26 31.47 -8.64 -10.50
N ALA A 27 30.53 -7.69 -10.53
CA ALA A 27 30.18 -6.90 -9.36
C ALA A 27 29.82 -7.83 -8.20
N PRO A 28 30.28 -7.54 -6.96
CA PRO A 28 29.98 -8.36 -5.80
C PRO A 28 28.46 -8.48 -5.63
N GLN A 29 27.94 -9.71 -5.72
CA GLN A 29 26.54 -10.01 -5.46
C GLN A 29 26.26 -9.70 -3.98
N GLN A 30 25.45 -8.66 -3.74
CA GLN A 30 24.94 -8.38 -2.40
C GLN A 30 24.17 -9.60 -1.89
N PRO A 31 24.40 -10.05 -0.64
CA PRO A 31 23.65 -11.15 -0.07
C PRO A 31 22.14 -10.84 -0.12
N PRO A 32 21.29 -11.86 -0.40
CA PRO A 32 19.85 -11.65 -0.49
C PRO A 32 19.35 -11.03 0.82
N LYS A 33 18.55 -9.97 0.71
CA LYS A 33 17.93 -9.34 1.89
C LYS A 33 17.12 -10.41 2.64
N PRO A 34 17.22 -10.48 3.98
CA PRO A 34 16.41 -11.41 4.76
C PRO A 34 14.93 -11.21 4.45
N GLN A 35 14.25 -12.28 4.05
CA GLN A 35 12.83 -12.23 3.72
C GLN A 35 12.01 -12.01 5.00
N ARG A 36 11.17 -10.99 5.00
CA ARG A 36 10.29 -10.65 6.10
C ARG A 36 9.01 -11.50 6.05
N PRO A 37 8.32 -11.71 7.18
CA PRO A 37 7.06 -12.45 7.21
C PRO A 37 5.96 -11.86 6.30
N CYS A 38 6.02 -10.55 6.02
CA CYS A 38 5.09 -9.83 5.18
C CYS A 38 5.54 -9.66 3.72
N ASP A 39 6.68 -10.23 3.32
CA ASP A 39 7.18 -10.17 1.93
C ASP A 39 6.38 -11.12 1.02
N THR A 40 5.10 -10.77 0.82
CA THR A 40 4.17 -11.39 -0.14
C THR A 40 3.64 -10.34 -1.12
N SER A 41 2.98 -10.77 -2.18
CA SER A 41 2.29 -9.86 -3.12
C SER A 41 1.26 -8.97 -2.43
N GLU A 42 0.58 -9.49 -1.41
CA GLU A 42 -0.50 -8.80 -0.71
C GLU A 42 -0.01 -7.98 0.49
N GLY A 43 1.14 -8.32 1.08
CA GLY A 43 1.66 -7.67 2.29
C GLY A 43 1.97 -6.18 2.12
N GLY A 44 2.08 -5.69 0.87
CA GLY A 44 2.21 -4.27 0.54
C GLY A 44 0.90 -3.56 0.15
N GLN A 45 -0.26 -4.22 0.24
CA GLN A 45 -1.53 -3.64 -0.23
C GLN A 45 -1.96 -2.38 0.52
N LEU A 46 -1.55 -2.18 1.78
CA LEU A 46 -1.83 -0.95 2.55
C LEU A 46 -0.78 0.15 2.36
N ASP A 47 0.22 -0.04 1.50
CA ASP A 47 1.33 0.92 1.33
C ASP A 47 0.87 2.29 0.81
N PHE A 48 -0.26 2.34 0.09
CA PHE A 48 -0.87 3.59 -0.38
C PHE A 48 -1.19 4.54 0.78
N TRP A 49 -1.46 3.99 1.98
CA TRP A 49 -1.89 4.74 3.15
C TRP A 49 -0.72 5.34 3.94
N VAL A 50 0.50 4.83 3.76
CA VAL A 50 1.69 5.28 4.50
C VAL A 50 1.99 6.76 4.21
N GLY A 51 2.25 7.52 5.27
CA GLY A 51 2.60 8.94 5.23
C GLY A 51 1.75 9.82 6.15
N ASP A 52 1.92 11.14 5.98
CA ASP A 52 1.22 12.16 6.76
C ASP A 52 0.05 12.77 6.00
N TRP A 53 -1.11 12.81 6.65
CA TRP A 53 -2.37 13.20 6.04
C TRP A 53 -3.06 14.34 6.80
N ALA A 54 -3.59 15.29 6.05
CA ALA A 54 -4.61 16.22 6.49
C ALA A 54 -5.99 15.62 6.18
N LEU A 55 -6.89 15.67 7.15
CA LEU A 55 -8.21 15.07 7.07
C LEU A 55 -9.29 16.14 7.05
N THR A 56 -10.37 15.89 6.30
CA THR A 56 -11.57 16.73 6.32
C THR A 56 -12.81 15.87 6.22
N TRP A 57 -13.84 16.17 7.00
CA TRP A 57 -15.13 15.48 6.95
C TRP A 57 -16.28 16.41 7.33
N LYS A 58 -17.50 15.92 7.17
CA LYS A 58 -18.73 16.54 7.66
C LYS A 58 -19.22 15.82 8.90
N ASP A 59 -19.50 16.55 9.98
CA ASP A 59 -20.15 15.99 11.15
C ASP A 59 -21.65 15.74 10.91
N ALA A 60 -22.35 15.20 11.91
CA ALA A 60 -23.78 14.92 11.83
C ALA A 60 -24.66 16.17 11.60
N LYS A 61 -24.13 17.37 11.90
CA LYS A 61 -24.81 18.66 11.67
C LYS A 61 -24.41 19.29 10.34
N GLY A 62 -23.52 18.66 9.56
CA GLY A 62 -23.01 19.17 8.30
C GLY A 62 -21.87 20.19 8.42
N ASN A 63 -21.33 20.40 9.62
CA ASN A 63 -20.18 21.29 9.78
C ASN A 63 -18.91 20.61 9.28
N THR A 64 -18.02 21.38 8.68
CA THR A 64 -16.69 20.89 8.31
C THR A 64 -15.86 20.70 9.56
N GLN A 65 -15.28 19.52 9.69
CA GLN A 65 -14.31 19.18 10.72
C GLN A 65 -12.98 18.82 10.04
N THR A 66 -11.88 19.02 10.76
CA THR A 66 -10.53 18.73 10.28
C THR A 66 -9.74 17.94 11.30
N GLY A 67 -8.80 17.13 10.84
CA GLY A 67 -7.91 16.36 11.70
C GLY A 67 -6.63 16.00 10.96
N SER A 68 -5.84 15.11 11.55
CA SER A 68 -4.65 14.57 10.93
C SER A 68 -4.52 13.08 11.19
N ASN A 69 -3.83 12.40 10.29
CA ASN A 69 -3.47 11.01 10.47
C ASN A 69 -2.02 10.78 10.04
N LYS A 70 -1.25 10.08 10.87
CA LYS A 70 0.13 9.70 10.56
C LYS A 70 0.24 8.19 10.51
N ILE A 71 0.62 7.68 9.35
CA ILE A 71 0.68 6.25 9.05
C ILE A 71 2.12 5.84 8.82
N GLU A 72 2.60 4.89 9.59
CA GLU A 72 4.00 4.46 9.61
C GLU A 72 4.13 2.94 9.46
N LYS A 73 5.20 2.51 8.80
CA LYS A 73 5.61 1.11 8.83
C LYS A 73 6.49 0.87 10.04
N VAL A 74 6.08 -0.02 10.94
CA VAL A 74 6.81 -0.38 12.16
C VAL A 74 7.09 -1.89 12.18
N LEU A 75 7.90 -2.34 13.15
CA LEU A 75 8.20 -3.75 13.42
C LEU A 75 8.62 -4.52 12.16
N ASN A 76 9.85 -4.26 11.70
CA ASN A 76 10.41 -4.75 10.44
C ASN A 76 9.62 -4.33 9.20
N GLN A 77 8.90 -3.21 9.29
CA GLN A 77 8.06 -2.68 8.23
C GLN A 77 6.95 -3.65 7.77
N CYS A 78 6.51 -4.55 8.65
CA CYS A 78 5.40 -5.48 8.39
C CYS A 78 4.08 -5.03 9.02
N ILE A 79 4.12 -4.05 9.92
CA ILE A 79 2.95 -3.53 10.61
C ILE A 79 2.71 -2.10 10.17
N ILE A 80 1.48 -1.80 9.77
CA ILE A 80 1.03 -0.43 9.54
C ILE A 80 0.49 0.12 10.85
N GLN A 81 1.14 1.12 11.41
CA GLN A 81 0.67 1.85 12.58
C GLN A 81 -0.01 3.15 12.16
N GLU A 82 -1.23 3.36 12.63
CA GLU A 82 -2.00 4.59 12.48
C GLU A 82 -1.95 5.43 13.76
N ASN A 83 -1.86 6.75 13.59
CA ASN A 83 -2.03 7.72 14.67
C ASN A 83 -3.00 8.81 14.20
N PHE A 84 -4.27 8.63 14.52
CA PHE A 84 -5.35 9.56 14.21
C PHE A 84 -5.49 10.61 15.31
N ASN A 85 -5.66 11.87 14.90
CA ASN A 85 -5.95 12.98 15.80
C ASN A 85 -7.04 13.86 15.20
N GLY A 86 -8.19 13.93 15.86
CA GLY A 86 -9.33 14.78 15.49
C GLY A 86 -9.96 15.46 16.71
N PRO A 87 -10.88 16.43 16.50
CA PRO A 87 -11.54 17.13 17.59
C PRO A 87 -12.30 16.17 18.50
N GLY A 88 -11.84 16.05 19.75
CA GLY A 88 -12.47 15.18 20.76
C GLY A 88 -12.29 13.68 20.53
N LEU A 89 -11.41 13.27 19.62
CA LEU A 89 -11.10 11.86 19.37
C LEU A 89 -9.64 11.68 18.93
N GLU A 90 -8.87 10.97 19.74
CA GLU A 90 -7.56 10.45 19.36
C GLU A 90 -7.64 8.94 19.25
N GLY A 91 -6.98 8.35 18.26
CA GLY A 91 -7.02 6.92 18.06
C GLY A 91 -5.79 6.37 17.39
N ARG A 92 -5.58 5.07 17.56
CA ARG A 92 -4.46 4.34 17.00
C ARG A 92 -4.94 3.01 16.47
N SER A 93 -4.29 2.54 15.42
CA SER A 93 -4.48 1.18 14.96
C SER A 93 -3.19 0.53 14.54
N TRP A 94 -3.23 -0.80 14.50
CA TRP A 94 -2.16 -1.63 13.97
C TRP A 94 -2.77 -2.60 12.98
N SER A 95 -2.28 -2.56 11.73
CA SER A 95 -2.71 -3.46 10.66
C SER A 95 -1.57 -4.39 10.26
N VAL A 96 -1.88 -5.66 10.07
CA VAL A 96 -0.94 -6.71 9.69
C VAL A 96 -1.57 -7.61 8.64
N TYR A 97 -0.80 -8.01 7.63
CA TYR A 97 -1.22 -9.04 6.69
C TYR A 97 -0.92 -10.43 7.27
N ASP A 98 -1.93 -11.29 7.34
CA ASP A 98 -1.80 -12.68 7.72
C ASP A 98 -1.76 -13.57 6.47
N PRO A 99 -0.59 -14.12 6.09
CA PRO A 99 -0.47 -14.96 4.90
C PRO A 99 -1.17 -16.31 5.03
N LYS A 100 -1.50 -16.77 6.25
CA LYS A 100 -2.21 -18.04 6.46
C LYS A 100 -3.70 -17.91 6.09
N THR A 101 -4.33 -16.82 6.53
CA THR A 101 -5.74 -16.54 6.26
C THR A 101 -5.96 -15.69 5.01
N LYS A 102 -4.88 -15.20 4.40
CA LYS A 102 -4.86 -14.29 3.24
C LYS A 102 -5.70 -13.04 3.47
N GLN A 103 -5.64 -12.52 4.70
CA GLN A 103 -6.42 -11.38 5.13
C GLN A 103 -5.55 -10.36 5.84
N TRP A 104 -5.86 -9.09 5.63
CA TRP A 104 -5.46 -8.04 6.55
C TRP A 104 -6.26 -8.16 7.84
N ARG A 105 -5.57 -7.97 8.96
CA ARG A 105 -6.15 -7.85 10.30
C ARG A 105 -5.79 -6.49 10.85
N GLN A 106 -6.73 -5.83 11.49
CA GLN A 106 -6.49 -4.54 12.13
C GLN A 106 -7.18 -4.48 13.49
N THR A 107 -6.50 -3.88 14.46
CA THR A 107 -7.10 -3.49 15.73
C THR A 107 -7.04 -1.98 15.84
N TRP A 108 -8.14 -1.35 16.26
CA TRP A 108 -8.24 0.07 16.59
C TRP A 108 -8.57 0.26 18.06
N VAL A 109 -7.95 1.27 18.68
CA VAL A 109 -8.29 1.78 20.01
C VAL A 109 -8.32 3.30 20.01
N ASP A 110 -9.11 3.90 20.91
CA ASP A 110 -9.23 5.36 20.98
C ASP A 110 -9.39 5.92 22.39
N SER A 111 -9.34 7.25 22.48
CA SER A 111 -9.47 8.05 23.69
C SER A 111 -10.81 7.90 24.42
N ASN A 112 -11.81 7.27 23.78
CA ASN A 112 -13.10 6.96 24.40
C ASN A 112 -13.12 5.54 25.00
N GLY A 113 -12.00 4.81 24.95
CA GLY A 113 -11.88 3.45 25.46
C GLY A 113 -12.43 2.38 24.50
N SER A 114 -12.63 2.72 23.22
CA SER A 114 -13.09 1.72 22.25
C SER A 114 -12.00 0.70 21.96
N TYR A 115 -12.42 -0.54 21.67
CA TYR A 115 -11.58 -1.58 21.06
C TYR A 115 -12.37 -2.17 19.89
N LEU A 116 -11.84 -2.03 18.69
CA LEU A 116 -12.44 -2.59 17.47
C LEU A 116 -11.44 -3.53 16.80
N GLU A 117 -11.95 -4.65 16.30
CA GLU A 117 -11.17 -5.60 15.50
C GLU A 117 -11.75 -5.74 14.10
N PHE A 118 -10.87 -5.92 13.13
CA PHE A 118 -11.23 -5.99 11.73
C PHE A 118 -10.47 -7.09 11.01
N THR A 119 -11.12 -7.70 10.03
CA THR A 119 -10.46 -8.49 8.99
C THR A 119 -10.91 -8.08 7.61
N GLY A 120 -10.07 -8.28 6.60
CA GLY A 120 -10.48 -7.99 5.23
C GLY A 120 -9.37 -8.13 4.21
N ALA A 121 -9.59 -7.55 3.04
CA ALA A 121 -8.71 -7.72 1.90
C ALA A 121 -8.83 -6.55 0.93
N PHE A 122 -7.80 -6.39 0.10
CA PHE A 122 -7.84 -5.49 -1.05
C PHE A 122 -8.46 -6.20 -2.25
N ALA A 123 -9.48 -5.58 -2.84
CA ALA A 123 -10.13 -6.06 -4.05
C ALA A 123 -10.71 -4.88 -4.83
N ASP A 124 -10.71 -4.96 -6.16
CA ASP A 124 -11.36 -3.98 -7.04
C ASP A 124 -10.95 -2.52 -6.78
N GLY A 125 -9.65 -2.31 -6.48
CA GLY A 125 -9.09 -0.98 -6.21
C GLY A 125 -9.46 -0.40 -4.85
N LYS A 126 -10.02 -1.20 -3.94
CA LYS A 126 -10.45 -0.79 -2.60
C LYS A 126 -9.88 -1.72 -1.54
N MET A 127 -9.58 -1.15 -0.37
CA MET A 127 -9.38 -1.94 0.85
C MET A 127 -10.67 -1.95 1.65
N GLU A 128 -11.17 -3.13 2.00
CA GLU A 128 -12.32 -3.25 2.91
C GLU A 128 -11.92 -4.04 4.16
N LEU A 129 -12.14 -3.46 5.34
CA LEU A 129 -11.85 -4.08 6.64
C LEU A 129 -13.15 -4.12 7.45
N ARG A 130 -13.64 -5.31 7.76
CA ARG A 130 -14.95 -5.57 8.37
C ARG A 130 -14.82 -5.99 9.83
N MET A 131 -15.73 -5.51 10.67
CA MET A 131 -15.92 -6.07 12.00
C MET A 131 -16.68 -7.40 11.94
N PRO A 132 -16.52 -8.27 12.94
CA PRO A 132 -17.48 -9.35 13.19
C PRO A 132 -18.92 -8.81 13.30
N ALA A 133 -19.88 -9.61 12.84
CA ALA A 133 -21.29 -9.25 12.96
C ALA A 133 -21.71 -9.17 14.44
N THR A 134 -22.49 -8.16 14.77
CA THR A 134 -23.06 -7.95 16.11
C THR A 134 -24.58 -7.94 16.03
N LYS A 135 -25.27 -8.12 17.16
CA LYS A 135 -26.73 -7.95 17.21
C LYS A 135 -27.07 -6.50 17.59
N GLY A 136 -27.89 -5.85 16.77
CA GLY A 136 -28.48 -4.57 17.09
C GLY A 136 -29.58 -4.67 18.17
N PRO A 137 -30.11 -3.54 18.64
CA PRO A 137 -31.19 -3.52 19.64
C PRO A 137 -32.47 -4.24 19.19
N ASP A 138 -32.73 -4.29 17.89
CA ASP A 138 -33.86 -4.99 17.27
C ASP A 138 -33.58 -6.49 17.01
N GLY A 139 -32.44 -7.00 17.48
CA GLY A 139 -31.99 -8.37 17.28
C GLY A 139 -31.43 -8.67 15.89
N LYS A 140 -31.45 -7.71 14.96
CA LYS A 140 -30.91 -7.91 13.61
C LYS A 140 -29.39 -7.88 13.61
N SER A 141 -28.79 -8.61 12.67
CA SER A 141 -27.36 -8.59 12.44
C SER A 141 -26.93 -7.21 11.92
N VAL A 142 -25.95 -6.61 12.56
CA VAL A 142 -25.31 -5.36 12.16
C VAL A 142 -23.85 -5.64 11.86
N VAL A 143 -23.41 -5.26 10.67
CA VAL A 143 -22.01 -5.32 10.26
C VAL A 143 -21.53 -3.91 9.97
N ARG A 144 -20.31 -3.60 10.41
CA ARG A 144 -19.63 -2.35 10.08
C ARG A 144 -18.33 -2.63 9.36
N ARG A 145 -17.92 -1.70 8.49
CA ARG A 145 -16.66 -1.81 7.74
C ARG A 145 -16.01 -0.46 7.52
N MET A 146 -14.69 -0.48 7.44
CA MET A 146 -13.88 0.57 6.82
C MET A 146 -13.72 0.27 5.34
N VAL A 147 -13.89 1.29 4.50
CA VAL A 147 -13.63 1.20 3.06
C VAL A 147 -12.67 2.32 2.68
N PHE A 148 -11.51 1.95 2.15
CA PHE A 148 -10.58 2.87 1.50
C PHE A 148 -10.85 2.80 0.00
N HIS A 149 -11.18 3.94 -0.60
CA HIS A 149 -11.51 4.02 -2.03
C HIS A 149 -11.04 5.35 -2.62
N ASP A 150 -11.17 5.49 -3.94
CA ASP A 150 -10.65 6.64 -4.71
C ASP A 150 -9.16 6.91 -4.44
N ILE A 151 -8.40 5.82 -4.28
CA ILE A 151 -7.00 5.84 -3.86
C ILE A 151 -6.14 6.40 -4.99
N LYS A 152 -5.44 7.50 -4.68
CA LYS A 152 -4.46 8.17 -5.53
C LYS A 152 -3.16 8.37 -4.74
N LYS A 153 -2.13 8.89 -5.41
CA LYS A 153 -0.82 9.14 -4.78
C LYS A 153 -0.91 10.05 -3.55
N ASP A 154 -1.74 11.08 -3.62
CA ASP A 154 -1.82 12.19 -2.68
C ASP A 154 -3.22 12.39 -2.06
N SER A 155 -4.17 11.52 -2.39
CA SER A 155 -5.52 11.55 -1.81
C SER A 155 -6.17 10.17 -1.74
N LEU A 156 -7.09 10.00 -0.80
CA LEU A 156 -8.04 8.89 -0.78
C LEU A 156 -9.32 9.30 -0.04
N THR A 157 -10.37 8.50 -0.17
CA THR A 157 -11.54 8.58 0.70
C THR A 157 -11.57 7.36 1.62
N TRP A 158 -11.79 7.61 2.90
CA TRP A 158 -12.05 6.58 3.90
C TRP A 158 -13.49 6.69 4.35
N SER A 159 -14.21 5.58 4.35
CA SER A 159 -15.62 5.53 4.72
C SER A 159 -15.87 4.49 5.83
N TRP A 160 -16.51 4.93 6.91
CA TRP A 160 -17.09 4.06 7.93
C TRP A 160 -18.53 3.76 7.58
N GLN A 161 -18.84 2.49 7.33
CA GLN A 161 -20.14 2.08 6.84
C GLN A 161 -20.80 1.06 7.76
N SER A 162 -22.14 1.03 7.74
CA SER A 162 -22.94 0.04 8.44
C SER A 162 -24.00 -0.56 7.53
N THR A 163 -24.28 -1.84 7.73
CA THR A 163 -25.40 -2.55 7.10
C THR A 163 -26.18 -3.34 8.15
N ASN A 164 -27.48 -3.50 7.92
CA ASN A 164 -28.39 -4.34 8.70
C ASN A 164 -29.23 -5.30 7.82
N ASP A 165 -28.89 -5.42 6.54
CA ASP A 165 -29.62 -6.22 5.54
C ASP A 165 -28.74 -7.29 4.87
N GLY A 166 -27.65 -7.67 5.54
CA GLY A 166 -26.69 -8.65 5.02
C GLY A 166 -25.75 -8.08 3.96
N GLY A 167 -25.56 -6.76 3.93
CA GLY A 167 -24.64 -6.10 3.00
C GLY A 167 -25.24 -5.79 1.63
N LYS A 168 -26.58 -5.87 1.48
CA LYS A 168 -27.27 -5.44 0.25
C LYS A 168 -27.21 -3.93 0.11
N THR A 169 -27.35 -3.22 1.23
CA THR A 169 -27.16 -1.77 1.30
C THR A 169 -26.19 -1.40 2.41
N TRP A 170 -25.47 -0.30 2.19
CA TRP A 170 -24.50 0.25 3.13
C TRP A 170 -24.79 1.72 3.35
N LYS A 171 -24.89 2.11 4.63
CA LYS A 171 -25.04 3.49 5.06
C LYS A 171 -23.69 4.03 5.49
N ASP A 172 -23.28 5.16 4.93
CA ASP A 172 -22.14 5.93 5.43
C ASP A 172 -22.48 6.53 6.80
N LEU A 173 -21.69 6.16 7.79
CA LEU A 173 -21.72 6.75 9.13
C LEU A 173 -20.69 7.88 9.24
N TRP A 174 -19.56 7.75 8.53
CA TRP A 174 -18.52 8.76 8.47
C TRP A 174 -17.76 8.65 7.16
N VAL A 175 -17.52 9.78 6.50
CA VAL A 175 -16.70 9.85 5.28
C VAL A 175 -15.60 10.88 5.51
N ILE A 176 -14.35 10.46 5.41
CA ILE A 176 -13.16 11.28 5.62
C ILE A 176 -12.40 11.40 4.31
N GLN A 177 -12.16 12.64 3.89
CA GLN A 177 -11.29 12.98 2.78
C GLN A 177 -9.85 13.10 3.30
N TYR A 178 -8.96 12.32 2.72
CA TYR A 178 -7.53 12.34 3.02
C TYR A 178 -6.81 13.13 1.93
N LYS A 179 -5.98 14.08 2.35
CA LYS A 179 -5.04 14.79 1.47
C LYS A 179 -3.64 14.73 2.09
N ARG A 180 -2.65 14.30 1.32
CA ARG A 180 -1.27 14.21 1.81
C ARG A 180 -0.76 15.59 2.21
N LYS A 181 -0.05 15.69 3.33
CA LYS A 181 0.63 16.93 3.71
C LYS A 181 1.79 17.18 2.74
N ALA A 182 2.00 18.44 2.39
CA ALA A 182 3.10 18.88 1.54
C ALA A 182 4.44 18.78 2.27
#